data_AF-A0A1E5JRK2-F1
#
_entry.id   AF-A0A1E5JRK2-F1
#
_cell.length_a   1.000
_cell.length_b   1.000
_cell.length_c   1.000
_cell.angle_alpha   90.00
_cell.angle_beta   90.00
_cell.angle_gamma   90.00
#
_symmetry.space_group_name_H-M   'P 1'
#
loop_
_entity.id
_entity.type
_entity.pdbx_description
1 polymer ?
#
loop_
_entity_poly.entity_id
_entity_poly.type
_entity_poly.pdbx_seq_one_letter_code
_entity_poly.pdbx_strand_id
1 'polypeptide(L)'
;MWSKAKNLAGLNIHPFGAVILSQTRSSLTGKLFSGVQTFDLTGCDHIPLTKGKVSYTDMLGSLPSGTDIVHRGMSGHEEPINIATEGVIGGGTYAKRPFDLGLPLFIHKPKSSVLLSTSPDPFTVKEYMIGFQLIKAKGGIISMNLPSVFVRPQSSRHVDEEQFQYYQKCLEAERDSTEFTRGENIFDLADGNNETTAIFASKKGEDWRPRVRDLHSIVLVSDAAGRILSGFMKADQIEATTISNPDFQKKVMAIEVFTTSTGEGKHFQEHLDRMSKRARKLGLIDDSERVLTLLDVSLLMNSPEYQEAQRKYKTNGQTIILSSVPKSIPIASEELVKYALSLIESNPEKELVSSFNELRM
;
A
#
# COMPACT_ATOMS: atom_id res chain seq x y z
N MET A 1 -27.93 -13.94 -1.14
CA MET A 1 -27.69 -15.37 -0.84
C MET A 1 -26.17 -15.56 -0.88
N TRP A 2 -25.47 -15.30 0.22
CA TRP A 2 -24.00 -15.22 0.22
C TRP A 2 -23.35 -16.61 0.28
N SER A 3 -22.34 -16.83 -0.57
CA SER A 3 -21.51 -18.02 -0.58
C SER A 3 -20.65 -18.04 0.68
N LYS A 4 -20.84 -19.06 1.52
CA LYS A 4 -20.01 -19.33 2.69
C LYS A 4 -18.53 -19.38 2.31
N ALA A 5 -17.67 -18.83 3.16
CA ALA A 5 -16.22 -18.99 3.09
C ALA A 5 -15.89 -20.48 2.88
N LYS A 6 -15.02 -20.76 1.90
CA LYS A 6 -14.69 -22.14 1.55
C LYS A 6 -13.54 -22.62 2.42
N ASN A 7 -13.78 -23.74 3.12
CA ASN A 7 -12.77 -24.45 3.88
C ASN A 7 -11.85 -25.22 2.92
N LEU A 8 -10.68 -24.67 2.63
CA LEU A 8 -9.58 -25.43 2.04
C LEU A 8 -8.62 -25.82 3.16
N ALA A 9 -8.57 -27.12 3.48
CA ALA A 9 -7.65 -27.66 4.51
C ALA A 9 -7.74 -26.97 5.88
N GLY A 10 -8.91 -26.42 6.25
CA GLY A 10 -9.14 -25.67 7.49
C GLY A 10 -8.90 -24.15 7.40
N LEU A 11 -8.61 -23.61 6.20
CA LEU A 11 -8.51 -22.17 5.95
C LEU A 11 -9.80 -21.65 5.31
N ASN A 12 -10.39 -20.61 5.91
CA ASN A 12 -11.51 -19.86 5.36
C ASN A 12 -11.01 -18.87 4.30
N ILE A 13 -11.10 -19.25 3.02
CA ILE A 13 -10.64 -18.40 1.91
C ILE A 13 -11.82 -17.57 1.37
N HIS A 14 -11.58 -16.26 1.19
CA HIS A 14 -12.54 -15.34 0.57
C HIS A 14 -12.81 -15.72 -0.90
N PRO A 15 -14.05 -15.61 -1.44
CA PRO A 15 -14.36 -15.96 -2.83
C PRO A 15 -13.40 -15.32 -3.85
N PHE A 16 -13.12 -14.03 -3.69
CA PHE A 16 -12.12 -13.31 -4.50
C PHE A 16 -10.71 -13.94 -4.43
N GLY A 17 -10.27 -14.35 -3.23
CA GLY A 17 -9.02 -15.08 -3.04
C GLY A 17 -9.01 -16.46 -3.73
N ALA A 18 -10.12 -17.20 -3.68
CA ALA A 18 -10.24 -18.49 -4.36
C ALA A 18 -10.07 -18.34 -5.89
N VAL A 19 -10.65 -17.29 -6.49
CA VAL A 19 -10.44 -16.97 -7.90
C VAL A 19 -8.98 -16.65 -8.19
N ILE A 20 -8.31 -15.81 -7.39
CA ILE A 20 -6.88 -15.52 -7.56
C ILE A 20 -6.05 -16.81 -7.56
N LEU A 21 -6.24 -17.68 -6.56
CA LEU A 21 -5.48 -18.93 -6.45
C LEU A 21 -5.72 -19.89 -7.62
N SER A 22 -6.92 -19.89 -8.19
CA SER A 22 -7.21 -20.68 -9.39
C SER A 22 -6.40 -20.21 -10.62
N GLN A 23 -6.01 -18.93 -10.66
CA GLN A 23 -5.28 -18.34 -11.78
C GLN A 23 -3.76 -18.38 -11.62
N THR A 24 -3.23 -18.48 -10.39
CA THR A 24 -1.78 -18.55 -10.13
C THR A 24 -1.22 -19.98 -10.18
N ARG A 25 -2.09 -21.00 -10.26
CA ARG A 25 -1.75 -22.43 -10.10
C ARG A 25 -0.85 -23.05 -11.17
N SER A 26 -0.59 -22.41 -12.30
CA SER A 26 0.41 -22.91 -13.27
C SER A 26 1.85 -22.92 -12.72
N SER A 27 2.07 -22.50 -11.47
CA SER A 27 3.38 -22.42 -10.81
C SER A 27 3.53 -23.22 -9.50
N LEU A 28 2.47 -23.86 -8.99
CA LEU A 28 2.51 -24.59 -7.70
C LEU A 28 2.79 -26.09 -7.89
N THR A 29 3.98 -26.43 -8.42
CA THR A 29 4.55 -27.79 -8.38
C THR A 29 5.44 -27.98 -7.15
N GLY A 30 4.94 -27.56 -5.97
CA GLY A 30 5.65 -27.67 -4.69
C GLY A 30 4.93 -28.62 -3.72
N LYS A 31 5.70 -29.33 -2.89
CA LYS A 31 5.27 -30.37 -1.92
C LYS A 31 4.14 -29.97 -0.95
N LEU A 32 3.81 -28.67 -0.81
CA LEU A 32 2.70 -28.19 0.02
C LEU A 32 1.31 -28.40 -0.61
N PHE A 33 1.24 -28.63 -1.93
CA PHE A 33 -0.02 -28.77 -2.67
C PHE A 33 -0.09 -30.04 -3.54
N SER A 34 0.79 -31.02 -3.29
CA SER A 34 0.88 -32.29 -4.05
C SER A 34 -0.34 -33.22 -3.94
N GLY A 35 -1.50 -32.69 -3.53
CA GLY A 35 -2.77 -33.41 -3.46
C GLY A 35 -4.02 -32.51 -3.50
N VAL A 36 -3.88 -31.19 -3.74
CA VAL A 36 -5.06 -30.31 -3.70
C VAL A 36 -5.76 -30.35 -5.07
N GLN A 37 -6.88 -31.07 -5.08
CA GLN A 37 -7.93 -31.05 -6.10
C GLN A 37 -8.21 -29.63 -6.61
N THR A 38 -8.69 -29.53 -7.84
CA THR A 38 -9.28 -28.31 -8.43
C THR A 38 -9.95 -27.45 -7.36
N PHE A 39 -9.57 -26.17 -7.26
CA PHE A 39 -10.27 -25.26 -6.34
C PHE A 39 -11.75 -25.27 -6.69
N ASP A 40 -12.59 -25.59 -5.71
CA ASP A 40 -14.03 -25.48 -5.91
C ASP A 40 -14.38 -24.00 -6.08
N LEU A 41 -14.79 -23.62 -7.30
CA LEU A 41 -15.20 -22.26 -7.66
C LEU A 41 -16.72 -22.07 -7.63
N THR A 42 -17.50 -23.05 -7.17
CA THR A 42 -18.96 -22.94 -7.04
C THR A 42 -19.35 -21.64 -6.31
N GLY A 43 -20.15 -20.77 -6.93
CA GLY A 43 -20.60 -19.50 -6.35
C GLY A 43 -19.64 -18.32 -6.53
N CYS A 44 -18.49 -18.50 -7.20
CA CYS A 44 -17.57 -17.41 -7.57
C CYS A 44 -17.92 -16.78 -8.93
N ASP A 45 -19.02 -17.20 -9.57
CA ASP A 45 -19.41 -16.79 -10.93
C ASP A 45 -19.67 -15.29 -11.08
N HIS A 46 -19.90 -14.60 -9.96
CA HIS A 46 -20.12 -13.16 -9.91
C HIS A 46 -18.83 -12.33 -9.93
N ILE A 47 -17.65 -12.95 -9.77
CA ILE A 47 -16.36 -12.25 -9.75
C ILE A 47 -15.89 -12.03 -11.20
N PRO A 48 -15.82 -10.77 -11.68
CA PRO A 48 -15.45 -10.50 -13.05
C PRO A 48 -13.99 -10.91 -13.33
N LEU A 49 -13.79 -11.66 -14.41
CA LEU A 49 -12.49 -12.13 -14.85
C LEU A 49 -12.34 -11.95 -16.36
N THR A 50 -11.24 -11.33 -16.78
CA THR A 50 -10.92 -11.09 -18.19
C THR A 50 -9.54 -11.64 -18.49
N LYS A 51 -9.43 -12.46 -19.53
CA LYS A 51 -8.17 -13.06 -19.99
C LYS A 51 -7.90 -12.72 -21.43
N GLY A 52 -6.66 -12.40 -21.75
CA GLY A 52 -6.27 -12.20 -23.14
C GLY A 52 -4.84 -11.78 -23.31
N LYS A 53 -4.42 -11.70 -24.58
CA LYS A 53 -3.21 -10.99 -24.98
C LYS A 53 -3.53 -9.51 -25.10
N VAL A 54 -2.77 -8.68 -24.40
CA VAL A 54 -2.95 -7.23 -24.36
C VAL A 54 -1.61 -6.54 -24.51
N SER A 55 -1.59 -5.32 -25.01
CA SER A 55 -0.36 -4.52 -24.95
C SER A 55 -0.10 -4.05 -23.52
N TYR A 56 1.16 -3.75 -23.17
CA TYR A 56 1.47 -3.09 -21.89
C TYR A 56 0.68 -1.78 -21.71
N THR A 57 0.62 -0.95 -22.75
CA THR A 57 -0.08 0.34 -22.69
C THR A 57 -1.56 0.14 -22.44
N ASP A 58 -2.21 -0.81 -23.13
CA ASP A 58 -3.63 -1.09 -22.93
C ASP A 58 -3.89 -1.69 -21.55
N MET A 59 -3.02 -2.57 -21.07
CA MET A 59 -3.12 -3.13 -19.72
C MET A 59 -3.04 -2.02 -18.67
N LEU A 60 -2.03 -1.16 -18.75
CA LEU A 60 -1.83 -0.07 -17.79
C LEU A 60 -2.94 0.97 -17.89
N GLY A 61 -3.41 1.30 -19.10
CA GLY A 61 -4.53 2.21 -19.32
C GLY A 61 -5.88 1.65 -18.86
N SER A 62 -6.01 0.34 -18.69
CA SER A 62 -7.21 -0.32 -18.15
C SER A 62 -7.26 -0.36 -16.61
N LEU A 63 -6.15 -0.04 -15.93
CA LEU A 63 -6.13 0.01 -14.47
C LEU A 63 -7.00 1.18 -13.98
N PRO A 64 -7.66 1.03 -12.81
CA PRO A 64 -8.44 2.12 -12.23
C PRO A 64 -7.54 3.34 -12.02
N SER A 65 -8.02 4.52 -12.41
CA SER A 65 -7.30 5.78 -12.21
C SER A 65 -8.05 6.67 -11.22
N GLY A 66 -7.31 7.48 -10.48
CA GLY A 66 -7.85 8.38 -9.48
C GLY A 66 -6.76 8.86 -8.54
N THR A 67 -6.98 10.00 -7.88
CA THR A 67 -6.04 10.56 -6.90
C THR A 67 -5.95 9.74 -5.61
N ASP A 68 -6.89 8.80 -5.42
CA ASP A 68 -7.05 7.95 -4.24
C ASP A 68 -6.90 6.45 -4.53
N ILE A 69 -6.39 6.12 -5.72
CA ILE A 69 -5.98 4.77 -6.10
C ILE A 69 -4.46 4.71 -6.17
N VAL A 70 -3.92 3.61 -5.66
CA VAL A 70 -2.50 3.28 -5.83
C VAL A 70 -2.35 1.87 -6.38
N HIS A 71 -1.25 1.68 -7.07
CA HIS A 71 -0.86 0.44 -7.70
C HIS A 71 0.37 -0.14 -7.03
N ARG A 72 0.52 -1.46 -7.12
CA ARG A 72 1.75 -2.12 -6.72
C ARG A 72 2.10 -3.23 -7.70
N GLY A 73 3.28 -3.12 -8.29
CA GLY A 73 3.88 -4.13 -9.15
C GLY A 73 4.66 -5.13 -8.33
N MET A 74 4.55 -6.41 -8.70
CA MET A 74 5.17 -7.51 -7.98
C MET A 74 5.78 -8.47 -9.00
N SER A 75 7.03 -8.87 -8.76
CA SER A 75 7.65 -9.95 -9.52
C SER A 75 7.14 -11.31 -9.00
N GLY A 76 6.67 -12.14 -9.90
CA GLY A 76 6.05 -13.43 -9.60
C GLY A 76 4.62 -13.33 -9.05
N HIS A 77 4.10 -14.46 -8.60
CA HIS A 77 2.72 -14.59 -8.06
C HIS A 77 2.68 -14.91 -6.56
N GLU A 78 3.82 -14.85 -5.86
CA GLU A 78 3.89 -15.15 -4.43
C GLU A 78 3.03 -14.18 -3.58
N GLU A 79 3.16 -12.87 -3.82
CA GLU A 79 2.37 -11.87 -3.11
C GLU A 79 0.86 -11.95 -3.44
N PRO A 80 0.41 -12.12 -4.70
CA PRO A 80 -0.98 -12.48 -5.01
C PRO A 80 -1.50 -13.71 -4.27
N ILE A 81 -0.70 -14.78 -4.19
CA ILE A 81 -1.05 -15.99 -3.46
C ILE A 81 -1.23 -15.67 -1.97
N ASN A 82 -0.29 -14.93 -1.38
CA ASN A 82 -0.37 -14.54 0.03
C ASN A 82 -1.59 -13.66 0.32
N ILE A 83 -1.91 -12.70 -0.55
CA ILE A 83 -3.13 -11.88 -0.45
C ILE A 83 -4.37 -12.78 -0.47
N ALA A 84 -4.40 -13.75 -1.38
CA ALA A 84 -5.53 -14.65 -1.52
C ALA A 84 -5.70 -15.61 -0.34
N THR A 85 -4.61 -16.05 0.30
CA THR A 85 -4.66 -16.97 1.45
C THR A 85 -4.82 -16.26 2.79
N GLU A 86 -4.19 -15.09 2.97
CA GLU A 86 -4.16 -14.37 4.24
C GLU A 86 -5.17 -13.22 4.30
N GLY A 87 -5.69 -12.77 3.15
CA GLY A 87 -6.67 -11.69 3.06
C GLY A 87 -6.09 -10.29 3.31
N VAL A 88 -4.75 -10.15 3.28
CA VAL A 88 -4.05 -8.91 3.62
C VAL A 88 -2.92 -8.63 2.63
N ILE A 89 -2.69 -7.36 2.33
CA ILE A 89 -1.57 -6.90 1.50
C ILE A 89 -0.33 -6.75 2.38
N GLY A 90 0.86 -7.15 1.88
CA GLY A 90 2.08 -7.17 2.68
C GLY A 90 2.14 -8.30 3.73
N GLY A 91 1.39 -9.38 3.50
CA GLY A 91 1.45 -10.63 4.29
C GLY A 91 2.60 -11.57 3.89
N GLY A 92 2.56 -12.80 4.40
CA GLY A 92 3.49 -13.88 4.03
C GLY A 92 4.96 -13.55 4.27
N THR A 93 5.79 -13.66 3.23
CA THR A 93 7.24 -13.38 3.31
C THR A 93 7.56 -11.92 3.61
N TYR A 94 6.66 -11.00 3.28
CA TYR A 94 6.83 -9.58 3.59
C TYR A 94 6.81 -9.33 5.10
N ALA A 95 5.89 -9.98 5.81
CA ALA A 95 5.75 -9.87 7.26
C ALA A 95 6.96 -10.43 8.05
N LYS A 96 7.83 -11.23 7.41
CA LYS A 96 9.06 -11.78 8.00
C LYS A 96 10.26 -10.82 7.93
N ARG A 97 10.13 -9.69 7.24
CA ARG A 97 11.18 -8.67 7.14
C ARG A 97 11.41 -7.96 8.48
N PRO A 98 12.57 -7.30 8.68
CA PRO A 98 12.82 -6.50 9.87
C PRO A 98 11.73 -5.45 10.08
N PHE A 99 11.35 -5.24 11.35
CA PHE A 99 10.51 -4.10 11.72
C PHE A 99 11.39 -2.85 11.68
N ASP A 100 11.18 -1.99 10.68
CA ASP A 100 11.96 -0.76 10.51
C ASP A 100 11.09 0.34 9.90
N LEU A 101 11.05 1.49 10.54
CA LEU A 101 10.32 2.67 10.12
C LEU A 101 11.20 3.72 9.45
N GLY A 102 12.51 3.52 9.33
CA GLY A 102 13.43 4.48 8.71
C GLY A 102 13.09 4.70 7.24
N LEU A 103 12.38 5.79 6.93
CA LEU A 103 11.94 6.09 5.57
C LEU A 103 13.12 6.32 4.61
N PRO A 104 14.16 7.11 4.96
CA PRO A 104 15.36 7.24 4.15
C PRO A 104 16.06 5.89 3.87
N LEU A 105 16.17 5.04 4.89
CA LEU A 105 16.71 3.69 4.75
C LEU A 105 15.84 2.84 3.83
N PHE A 106 14.52 2.91 3.96
CA PHE A 106 13.61 2.14 3.13
C PHE A 106 13.66 2.55 1.65
N ILE A 107 13.76 3.85 1.36
CA ILE A 107 13.92 4.37 -0.01
C ILE A 107 15.22 3.81 -0.65
N HIS A 108 16.32 3.80 0.10
CA HIS A 108 17.59 3.27 -0.41
C HIS A 108 17.60 1.73 -0.44
N LYS A 109 17.13 1.07 0.62
CA LYS A 109 17.14 -0.39 0.82
C LYS A 109 15.77 -0.85 1.33
N PRO A 110 14.82 -1.21 0.45
CA PRO A 110 13.42 -1.46 0.81
C PRO A 110 13.21 -2.82 1.51
N LYS A 111 13.68 -2.92 2.76
CA LYS A 111 13.59 -4.10 3.63
C LYS A 111 12.93 -3.74 4.96
N SER A 112 11.60 -3.58 4.92
CA SER A 112 10.78 -3.40 6.12
C SER A 112 9.56 -4.31 6.06
N SER A 113 9.10 -4.81 7.21
CA SER A 113 7.79 -5.48 7.35
C SER A 113 6.64 -4.51 7.59
N VAL A 114 6.94 -3.22 7.81
CA VAL A 114 5.94 -2.20 8.16
C VAL A 114 5.84 -1.03 7.18
N LEU A 115 6.76 -0.93 6.22
CA LEU A 115 6.68 0.00 5.10
C LEU A 115 6.49 -0.78 3.81
N LEU A 116 5.61 -0.34 2.90
CA LEU A 116 5.39 -0.98 1.59
C LEU A 116 5.27 0.07 0.48
N SER A 117 6.10 -0.04 -0.56
CA SER A 117 6.03 0.81 -1.74
C SER A 117 4.81 0.51 -2.61
N THR A 118 4.13 1.58 -3.00
CA THR A 118 3.00 1.62 -3.94
C THR A 118 3.16 2.88 -4.81
N SER A 119 2.51 2.99 -5.95
CA SER A 119 2.60 4.21 -6.78
C SER A 119 1.23 4.59 -7.32
N PRO A 120 0.87 5.89 -7.37
CA PRO A 120 -0.30 6.34 -8.10
C PRO A 120 -0.10 6.21 -9.62
N ASP A 121 1.14 6.03 -10.09
CA ASP A 121 1.46 5.88 -11.51
C ASP A 121 1.52 4.38 -11.91
N PRO A 122 0.60 3.91 -12.79
CA PRO A 122 0.65 2.55 -13.30
C PRO A 122 1.92 2.26 -14.11
N PHE A 123 2.57 3.27 -14.70
CA PHE A 123 3.82 3.06 -15.46
C PHE A 123 5.02 2.77 -14.56
N THR A 124 5.13 3.43 -13.40
CA THR A 124 6.16 3.10 -12.39
C THR A 124 6.08 1.63 -11.96
N VAL A 125 4.88 1.08 -11.79
CA VAL A 125 4.74 -0.29 -11.28
C VAL A 125 5.03 -1.40 -12.30
N LYS A 126 5.01 -1.07 -13.61
CA LYS A 126 5.37 -2.01 -14.67
C LYS A 126 6.79 -2.55 -14.48
N GLU A 127 7.73 -1.67 -14.15
CA GLU A 127 9.15 -2.03 -13.97
C GLU A 127 9.31 -3.05 -12.83
N TYR A 128 8.56 -2.86 -11.73
CA TYR A 128 8.55 -3.79 -10.59
C TYR A 128 7.87 -5.11 -10.88
N MET A 129 6.83 -5.11 -11.74
CA MET A 129 6.14 -6.32 -12.15
C MET A 129 7.04 -7.24 -12.99
N ILE A 130 7.80 -6.67 -13.93
CA ILE A 130 8.70 -7.44 -14.80
C ILE A 130 9.90 -7.94 -13.99
N GLY A 131 10.35 -7.16 -13.00
CA GLY A 131 11.51 -7.48 -12.17
C GLY A 131 12.80 -7.62 -12.98
N PHE A 132 13.82 -8.26 -12.41
CA PHE A 132 15.10 -8.51 -13.09
C PHE A 132 15.10 -9.76 -13.99
N GLN A 133 13.93 -10.33 -14.31
CA GLN A 133 13.86 -11.60 -15.03
C GLN A 133 14.35 -11.41 -16.47
N LEU A 134 15.29 -12.26 -16.91
CA LEU A 134 16.06 -12.03 -18.15
C LEU A 134 15.31 -12.48 -19.42
N ILE A 135 14.48 -13.53 -19.33
CA ILE A 135 13.92 -14.24 -20.50
C ILE A 135 12.38 -14.15 -20.50
N LYS A 136 11.70 -14.83 -19.58
CA LYS A 136 10.25 -14.70 -19.37
C LYS A 136 9.98 -14.17 -17.97
N ALA A 137 9.16 -13.14 -17.88
CA ALA A 137 8.72 -12.55 -16.63
C ALA A 137 7.30 -13.01 -16.28
N LYS A 138 7.11 -13.42 -15.04
CA LYS A 138 5.79 -13.52 -14.39
C LYS A 138 5.68 -12.40 -13.38
N GLY A 139 4.50 -11.82 -13.24
CA GLY A 139 4.27 -10.78 -12.25
C GLY A 139 2.80 -10.53 -11.99
N GLY A 140 2.53 -9.57 -11.12
CA GLY A 140 1.20 -9.05 -10.94
C GLY A 140 1.22 -7.55 -10.66
N ILE A 141 0.09 -6.90 -10.96
CA ILE A 141 -0.20 -5.54 -10.52
C ILE A 141 -1.48 -5.61 -9.70
N ILE A 142 -1.43 -5.13 -8.47
CA ILE A 142 -2.62 -4.89 -7.67
C ILE A 142 -2.98 -3.41 -7.73
N SER A 143 -4.27 -3.10 -7.76
CA SER A 143 -4.79 -1.74 -7.62
C SER A 143 -5.71 -1.68 -6.41
N MET A 144 -5.54 -0.65 -5.57
CA MET A 144 -6.22 -0.55 -4.28
C MET A 144 -6.47 0.92 -3.90
N ASN A 145 -7.30 1.13 -2.87
CA ASN A 145 -7.40 2.39 -2.17
C ASN A 145 -6.01 2.91 -1.73
N LEU A 146 -5.92 4.21 -1.46
CA LEU A 146 -4.85 4.72 -0.60
C LEU A 146 -4.72 3.86 0.68
N PRO A 147 -3.48 3.53 1.09
CA PRO A 147 -3.25 2.88 2.37
C PRO A 147 -3.88 3.68 3.50
N SER A 148 -4.32 3.03 4.57
CA SER A 148 -4.95 3.72 5.70
C SER A 148 -4.02 4.77 6.30
N VAL A 149 -2.72 4.49 6.28
CA VAL A 149 -1.64 5.41 6.66
C VAL A 149 -0.58 5.33 5.59
N PHE A 150 -0.12 6.46 5.09
CA PHE A 150 0.96 6.52 4.12
C PHE A 150 1.83 7.76 4.28
N VAL A 151 2.99 7.73 3.64
CA VAL A 151 3.91 8.85 3.50
C VAL A 151 4.37 8.96 2.05
N ARG A 152 4.52 10.20 1.56
CA ARG A 152 5.15 10.49 0.27
C ARG A 152 6.61 10.92 0.49
N PRO A 153 7.61 10.15 0.00
CA PRO A 153 9.02 10.50 0.11
C PRO A 153 9.35 11.93 -0.33
N GLN A 154 8.78 12.37 -1.46
CA GLN A 154 8.98 13.71 -2.01
C GLN A 154 8.58 14.83 -1.05
N SER A 155 7.44 14.71 -0.37
CA SER A 155 7.01 15.69 0.62
C SER A 155 7.80 15.56 1.92
N SER A 156 8.03 14.32 2.37
CA SER A 156 8.70 14.01 3.64
C SER A 156 10.13 14.55 3.68
N ARG A 157 10.92 14.42 2.59
CA ARG A 157 12.31 14.93 2.53
C ARG A 157 12.42 16.43 2.80
N HIS A 158 11.37 17.19 2.50
CA HIS A 158 11.31 18.64 2.70
C HIS A 158 10.73 19.04 4.06
N VAL A 159 9.93 18.17 4.68
CA VAL A 159 9.29 18.44 5.97
C VAL A 159 10.15 17.91 7.11
N ASP A 160 10.47 16.62 7.09
CA ASP A 160 11.36 15.92 8.04
C ASP A 160 12.80 15.86 7.50
N GLU A 161 13.33 17.04 7.18
CA GLU A 161 14.67 17.19 6.61
C GLU A 161 15.76 16.55 7.50
N GLU A 162 15.60 16.63 8.83
CA GLU A 162 16.56 16.11 9.80
C GLU A 162 16.75 14.58 9.68
N GLN A 163 15.68 13.81 9.45
CA GLN A 163 15.79 12.36 9.28
C GLN A 163 16.61 12.00 8.03
N PHE A 164 16.41 12.75 6.93
CA PHE A 164 17.14 12.55 5.68
C PHE A 164 18.60 13.00 5.81
N GLN A 165 18.86 14.14 6.45
CA GLN A 165 20.23 14.60 6.73
C GLN A 165 21.01 13.62 7.61
N TYR A 166 20.36 13.06 8.64
CA TYR A 166 20.98 12.05 9.49
C TYR A 166 21.39 10.82 8.67
N TYR A 167 20.48 10.28 7.86
CA TYR A 167 20.78 9.10 7.05
C TYR A 167 21.83 9.37 5.99
N GLN A 168 21.82 10.55 5.35
CA GLN A 168 22.86 10.96 4.40
C GLN A 168 24.25 10.95 5.04
N LYS A 169 24.38 11.44 6.28
CA LYS A 169 25.65 11.36 7.05
C LYS A 169 26.07 9.92 7.34
N CYS A 170 25.13 9.03 7.64
CA CYS A 170 25.43 7.60 7.80
C CYS A 170 25.98 7.01 6.50
N LEU A 171 25.36 7.31 5.35
CA LEU A 171 25.86 6.86 4.04
C LEU A 171 27.26 7.39 3.74
N GLU A 172 27.54 8.64 4.09
CA GLU A 172 28.86 9.24 3.91
C GLU A 172 29.92 8.61 4.81
N ALA A 173 29.55 8.20 6.03
CA ALA A 173 30.45 7.52 6.95
C ALA A 173 30.72 6.06 6.58
N GLU A 174 29.74 5.37 5.96
CA GLU A 174 29.89 4.00 5.46
C GLU A 174 30.72 3.91 4.17
N ARG A 175 30.96 5.03 3.48
CA ARG A 175 31.79 5.04 2.27
C ARG A 175 33.23 4.70 2.61
N ASP A 176 33.67 3.55 2.11
CA ASP A 176 35.08 3.19 2.14
C ASP A 176 35.85 4.11 1.19
N SER A 177 36.98 4.67 1.65
CA SER A 177 37.78 5.66 0.94
C SER A 177 38.39 5.16 -0.39
N THR A 178 38.17 3.89 -0.73
CA THR A 178 38.76 3.18 -1.87
C THR A 178 37.76 2.82 -2.98
N GLU A 179 36.44 2.94 -2.75
CA GLU A 179 35.42 2.67 -3.77
C GLU A 179 34.96 3.95 -4.48
N PHE A 180 35.31 4.06 -5.77
CA PHE A 180 34.79 5.08 -6.70
C PHE A 180 33.35 4.76 -7.17
N THR A 181 32.45 4.39 -6.25
CA THR A 181 31.02 4.25 -6.59
C THR A 181 30.36 5.63 -6.58
N ARG A 182 29.52 5.90 -7.60
CA ARG A 182 28.77 7.16 -7.73
C ARG A 182 28.02 7.40 -6.43
N GLY A 183 28.29 8.53 -5.78
CA GLY A 183 27.72 8.81 -4.48
C GLY A 183 26.19 8.87 -4.54
N GLU A 184 25.52 7.89 -3.94
CA GLU A 184 24.07 7.93 -3.78
C GLU A 184 23.70 9.05 -2.79
N ASN A 185 22.79 9.92 -3.21
CA ASN A 185 22.25 11.02 -2.42
C ASN A 185 20.79 10.70 -2.11
N ILE A 186 20.47 10.57 -0.82
CA ILE A 186 19.12 10.18 -0.42
C ILE A 186 18.08 11.25 -0.75
N PHE A 187 18.47 12.53 -0.83
CA PHE A 187 17.56 13.60 -1.24
C PHE A 187 17.18 13.46 -2.70
N ASP A 188 18.12 13.13 -3.58
CA ASP A 188 17.86 12.95 -5.01
C ASP A 188 17.02 11.69 -5.26
N LEU A 189 17.31 10.60 -4.52
CA LEU A 189 16.49 9.38 -4.56
C LEU A 189 15.06 9.65 -4.11
N ALA A 190 14.86 10.42 -3.04
CA ALA A 190 13.53 10.77 -2.55
C ALA A 190 12.79 11.75 -3.48
N ASP A 191 13.51 12.64 -4.18
CA ASP A 191 12.93 13.58 -5.14
C ASP A 191 12.41 12.87 -6.39
N GLY A 192 13.19 11.93 -6.93
CA GLY A 192 12.78 11.10 -8.07
C GLY A 192 11.73 10.04 -7.74
N ASN A 193 11.39 9.85 -6.47
CA ASN A 193 10.48 8.81 -6.02
C ASN A 193 9.02 9.28 -6.01
N ASN A 194 8.27 8.93 -7.06
CA ASN A 194 6.84 9.23 -7.17
C ASN A 194 5.93 8.26 -6.38
N GLU A 195 6.48 7.43 -5.49
CA GLU A 195 5.75 6.41 -4.75
C GLU A 195 4.99 6.98 -3.55
N THR A 196 3.92 6.26 -3.21
CA THR A 196 3.24 6.33 -1.94
C THR A 196 3.73 5.15 -1.09
N THR A 197 4.36 5.42 0.06
CA THR A 197 4.79 4.36 0.97
C THR A 197 3.71 4.12 2.01
N ALA A 198 3.08 2.93 1.98
CA ALA A 198 2.14 2.50 3.00
C ALA A 198 2.86 2.23 4.32
N ILE A 199 2.23 2.60 5.44
CA ILE A 199 2.71 2.32 6.79
C ILE A 199 1.72 1.35 7.45
N PHE A 200 2.22 0.21 7.91
CA PHE A 200 1.40 -0.88 8.45
C PHE A 200 1.35 -0.93 9.96
N ALA A 201 2.25 -0.25 10.65
CA ALA A 201 2.30 -0.17 12.10
C ALA A 201 3.29 0.92 12.53
N SER A 202 3.06 1.55 13.68
CA SER A 202 4.06 2.39 14.36
C SER A 202 4.86 1.61 15.41
N LYS A 203 4.28 0.53 15.95
CA LYS A 203 4.92 -0.34 16.95
C LYS A 203 4.49 -1.81 16.75
N LYS A 204 5.26 -2.72 17.36
CA LYS A 204 4.93 -4.15 17.34
C LYS A 204 3.53 -4.39 17.95
N GLY A 205 2.76 -5.27 17.31
CA GLY A 205 1.40 -5.62 17.72
C GLY A 205 0.30 -4.85 16.98
N GLU A 206 0.64 -3.80 16.24
CA GLU A 206 -0.31 -3.11 15.36
C GLU A 206 -0.37 -3.77 13.98
N ASP A 207 -1.52 -3.68 13.31
CA ASP A 207 -1.70 -4.12 11.93
C ASP A 207 -2.71 -3.24 11.20
N TRP A 208 -2.19 -2.31 10.41
CA TRP A 208 -2.93 -1.37 9.57
C TRP A 208 -2.94 -1.78 8.10
N ARG A 209 -2.52 -3.02 7.79
CA ARG A 209 -2.42 -3.50 6.41
C ARG A 209 -3.78 -3.42 5.70
N PRO A 210 -3.79 -2.98 4.43
CA PRO A 210 -4.99 -3.07 3.60
C PRO A 210 -5.52 -4.50 3.56
N ARG A 211 -6.86 -4.62 3.55
CA ARG A 211 -7.57 -5.89 3.47
C ARG A 211 -8.10 -6.11 2.06
N VAL A 212 -8.65 -7.29 1.76
CA VAL A 212 -9.23 -7.59 0.44
C VAL A 212 -10.24 -6.53 -0.03
N ARG A 213 -11.07 -5.99 0.87
CA ARG A 213 -12.04 -4.91 0.54
C ARG A 213 -11.40 -3.61 0.04
N ASP A 214 -10.13 -3.37 0.38
CA ASP A 214 -9.38 -2.21 -0.10
C ASP A 214 -8.82 -2.45 -1.50
N LEU A 215 -8.85 -3.69 -1.98
CA LEU A 215 -8.34 -4.08 -3.29
C LEU A 215 -9.43 -3.91 -4.34
N HIS A 216 -9.15 -3.13 -5.38
CA HIS A 216 -10.03 -2.96 -6.54
C HIS A 216 -9.88 -4.11 -7.53
N SER A 217 -8.64 -4.45 -7.87
CA SER A 217 -8.35 -5.47 -8.87
C SER A 217 -6.94 -6.03 -8.75
N ILE A 218 -6.75 -7.23 -9.30
CA ILE A 218 -5.44 -7.84 -9.56
C ILE A 218 -5.33 -8.14 -11.04
N VAL A 219 -4.23 -7.71 -11.65
CA VAL A 219 -3.80 -8.16 -12.97
C VAL A 219 -2.64 -9.14 -12.78
N LEU A 220 -2.83 -10.38 -13.22
CA LEU A 220 -1.79 -11.40 -13.24
C LEU A 220 -1.20 -11.48 -14.65
N VAL A 221 0.10 -11.28 -14.76
CA VAL A 221 0.81 -11.36 -16.03
C VAL A 221 1.58 -12.67 -16.11
N SER A 222 1.35 -13.38 -17.20
CA SER A 222 2.07 -14.58 -17.61
C SER A 222 2.78 -14.30 -18.93
N ASP A 223 4.01 -14.80 -19.06
CA ASP A 223 4.78 -14.71 -20.31
C ASP A 223 5.09 -13.27 -20.80
N ALA A 224 5.44 -12.37 -19.88
CA ALA A 224 6.06 -11.09 -20.25
C ALA A 224 7.51 -11.29 -20.76
N ALA A 225 7.98 -10.43 -21.67
CA ALA A 225 9.37 -10.45 -22.10
C ALA A 225 10.29 -9.87 -21.02
N GLY A 226 11.32 -10.62 -20.64
CA GLY A 226 12.34 -10.18 -19.69
C GLY A 226 13.34 -9.16 -20.26
N ARG A 227 14.27 -8.67 -19.42
CA ARG A 227 15.18 -7.55 -19.69
C ARG A 227 16.11 -7.71 -20.91
N ILE A 228 16.47 -8.94 -21.28
CA ILE A 228 17.29 -9.20 -22.49
C ILE A 228 16.40 -9.29 -23.73
N LEU A 229 15.26 -9.98 -23.63
CA LEU A 229 14.36 -10.14 -24.77
C LEU A 229 13.59 -8.87 -25.12
N SER A 230 13.40 -7.92 -24.21
CA SER A 230 12.77 -6.62 -24.51
C SER A 230 13.57 -5.78 -25.53
N GLY A 231 14.89 -5.99 -25.63
CA GLY A 231 15.75 -5.34 -26.62
C GLY A 231 15.74 -5.99 -28.01
N PHE A 232 15.33 -7.26 -28.12
CA PHE A 232 15.36 -8.04 -29.36
C PHE A 232 13.96 -8.44 -29.88
N MET A 233 12.96 -8.48 -29.00
CA MET A 233 11.57 -8.75 -29.33
C MET A 233 10.74 -7.49 -29.10
N LYS A 234 10.02 -7.03 -30.12
CA LYS A 234 8.87 -6.11 -29.96
C LYS A 234 7.71 -6.84 -29.25
N ALA A 235 7.96 -7.37 -28.05
CA ALA A 235 6.96 -8.07 -27.27
C ALA A 235 6.19 -7.05 -26.43
N ASP A 236 5.47 -6.14 -27.10
CA ASP A 236 4.52 -5.26 -26.42
C ASP A 236 3.31 -6.04 -25.90
N GLN A 237 3.10 -7.26 -26.39
CA GLN A 237 1.96 -8.12 -26.05
C GLN A 237 2.31 -9.10 -24.93
N ILE A 238 1.47 -9.13 -23.89
CA ILE A 238 1.58 -10.00 -22.73
C ILE A 238 0.27 -10.75 -22.50
N GLU A 239 0.35 -11.95 -21.91
CA GLU A 239 -0.86 -12.64 -21.46
C GLU A 239 -1.24 -12.14 -20.07
N ALA A 240 -2.39 -11.48 -19.98
CA ALA A 240 -2.89 -10.91 -18.74
C ALA A 240 -4.21 -11.55 -18.34
N THR A 241 -4.37 -11.79 -17.04
CA THR A 241 -5.63 -12.14 -16.40
C THR A 241 -5.99 -11.05 -15.40
N THR A 242 -7.01 -10.26 -15.70
CA THR A 242 -7.55 -9.24 -14.78
C THR A 242 -8.69 -9.86 -13.98
N ILE A 243 -8.63 -9.71 -12.66
CA ILE A 243 -9.66 -10.14 -11.71
C ILE A 243 -10.12 -8.90 -10.96
N SER A 244 -11.38 -8.51 -11.14
CA SER A 244 -11.97 -7.34 -10.48
C SER A 244 -12.67 -7.76 -9.19
N ASN A 245 -12.48 -7.00 -8.12
CA ASN A 245 -13.08 -7.31 -6.83
C ASN A 245 -14.47 -6.66 -6.72
N PRO A 246 -15.58 -7.43 -6.74
CA PRO A 246 -16.91 -6.86 -6.59
C PRO A 246 -17.15 -6.27 -5.18
N ASP A 247 -16.36 -6.69 -4.19
CA ASP A 247 -16.47 -6.24 -2.80
C ASP A 247 -15.56 -5.03 -2.49
N PHE A 248 -14.98 -4.41 -3.52
CA PHE A 248 -14.16 -3.21 -3.35
C PHE A 248 -14.99 -2.08 -2.73
N GLN A 249 -14.46 -1.50 -1.65
CA GLN A 249 -15.08 -0.40 -0.93
C GLN A 249 -14.11 0.77 -0.91
N LYS A 250 -14.46 1.84 -1.63
CA LYS A 250 -13.66 3.05 -1.62
C LYS A 250 -13.67 3.71 -0.25
N LYS A 251 -12.47 3.92 0.31
CA LYS A 251 -12.27 4.36 1.69
C LYS A 251 -12.69 5.81 1.86
N VAL A 252 -13.34 6.12 2.99
CA VAL A 252 -13.77 7.50 3.28
C VAL A 252 -12.60 8.41 3.65
N MET A 253 -11.64 7.88 4.40
CA MET A 253 -10.49 8.67 4.85
C MET A 253 -9.20 7.84 4.89
N ALA A 254 -8.10 8.43 4.42
CA ALA A 254 -6.74 7.94 4.60
C ALA A 254 -5.92 9.00 5.37
N ILE A 255 -4.84 8.57 6.02
CA ILE A 255 -3.98 9.44 6.81
C ILE A 255 -2.63 9.59 6.10
N GLU A 256 -2.24 10.83 5.83
CA GLU A 256 -0.90 11.15 5.33
C GLU A 256 -0.04 11.68 6.48
N VAL A 257 1.14 11.10 6.64
CA VAL A 257 2.15 11.63 7.56
C VAL A 257 3.35 12.14 6.77
N PHE A 258 4.05 13.12 7.34
CA PHE A 258 5.28 13.67 6.76
C PHE A 258 6.55 13.08 7.35
N THR A 259 6.41 12.21 8.36
CA THR A 259 7.51 11.55 9.06
C THR A 259 7.09 10.16 9.50
N THR A 260 8.04 9.24 9.51
CA THR A 260 7.91 7.92 10.13
C THR A 260 8.60 7.85 11.49
N SER A 261 9.09 8.97 12.00
CA SER A 261 9.65 9.07 13.34
C SER A 261 8.54 8.87 14.38
N THR A 262 8.80 8.05 15.40
CA THR A 262 7.83 7.72 16.46
C THR A 262 7.47 8.89 17.35
N GLY A 263 8.27 9.96 17.31
CA GLY A 263 8.00 11.19 18.02
C GLY A 263 8.33 11.16 19.51
N GLU A 264 9.37 10.40 19.86
CA GLU A 264 9.86 10.30 21.23
C GLU A 264 11.16 11.11 21.39
N GLY A 265 11.38 11.65 22.59
CA GLY A 265 12.65 12.29 22.97
C GLY A 265 12.53 13.75 23.38
N LYS A 266 13.56 14.23 24.09
CA LYS A 266 13.60 15.55 24.73
C LYS A 266 13.38 16.72 23.76
N HIS A 267 13.79 16.57 22.50
CA HIS A 267 13.71 17.61 21.46
C HIS A 267 12.57 17.38 20.45
N PHE A 268 11.68 16.43 20.72
CA PHE A 268 10.64 16.07 19.75
C PHE A 268 9.72 17.25 19.45
N GLN A 269 9.28 18.00 20.46
CA GLN A 269 8.39 19.14 20.25
C GLN A 269 9.02 20.21 19.36
N GLU A 270 10.29 20.54 19.61
CA GLU A 270 11.05 21.51 18.79
C GLU A 270 11.17 21.03 17.33
N HIS A 271 11.35 19.73 17.14
CA HIS A 271 11.42 19.12 15.81
C HIS A 271 10.04 19.13 15.11
N LEU A 272 8.96 18.80 15.82
CA LEU A 272 7.59 18.88 15.33
C LEU A 272 7.20 20.30 14.89
N ASP A 273 7.62 21.30 15.66
CA ASP A 273 7.39 22.71 15.34
C ASP A 273 8.13 23.12 14.06
N ARG A 274 9.37 22.65 13.86
CA ARG A 274 10.13 22.86 12.62
C ARG A 274 9.45 22.17 11.43
N MET A 275 9.05 20.91 11.56
CA MET A 275 8.31 20.19 10.54
C MET A 275 7.03 20.93 10.15
N SER A 276 6.20 21.31 11.13
CA SER A 276 4.97 22.05 10.89
C SER A 276 5.23 23.41 10.21
N LYS A 277 6.31 24.10 10.58
CA LYS A 277 6.72 25.35 9.92
C LYS A 277 7.13 25.12 8.46
N ARG A 278 7.88 24.05 8.16
CA ARG A 278 8.24 23.69 6.78
C ARG A 278 7.02 23.30 5.96
N ALA A 279 6.12 22.49 6.51
CA ALA A 279 4.89 22.08 5.85
C ALA A 279 4.01 23.28 5.46
N ARG A 280 3.83 24.28 6.34
CA ARG A 280 3.14 25.53 6.02
C ARG A 280 3.82 26.31 4.90
N LYS A 281 5.14 26.46 4.96
CA LYS A 281 5.91 27.16 3.92
C LYS A 281 5.78 26.51 2.54
N LEU A 282 5.52 25.21 2.49
CA LEU A 282 5.31 24.43 1.27
C LEU A 282 3.84 24.40 0.83
N GLY A 283 2.92 25.02 1.60
CA GLY A 283 1.48 24.98 1.33
C GLY A 283 0.85 23.60 1.54
N LEU A 284 1.48 22.74 2.34
CA LEU A 284 0.99 21.38 2.62
C LEU A 284 -0.05 21.33 3.74
N ILE A 285 -0.03 22.32 4.64
CA ILE A 285 -0.95 22.48 5.77
C ILE A 285 -1.24 23.97 6.01
N ASP A 286 -2.36 24.28 6.66
CA ASP A 286 -2.74 25.66 6.96
C ASP A 286 -1.97 26.27 8.16
N ASP A 287 -2.03 27.60 8.26
CA ASP A 287 -1.33 28.36 9.31
C ASP A 287 -1.80 28.03 10.73
N SER A 288 -3.04 27.61 10.89
CA SER A 288 -3.65 27.22 12.18
C SER A 288 -3.41 25.75 12.53
N GLU A 289 -2.70 25.00 11.68
CA GLU A 289 -2.59 23.54 11.80
C GLU A 289 -1.18 23.06 12.15
N ARG A 290 -1.07 21.83 12.64
CA ARG A 290 0.17 21.07 12.82
C ARG A 290 0.12 19.80 11.99
N VAL A 291 1.30 19.28 11.65
CA VAL A 291 1.41 17.95 11.04
C VAL A 291 0.99 16.87 12.05
N LEU A 292 0.52 15.74 11.52
CA LEU A 292 0.28 14.54 12.30
C LEU A 292 1.58 13.81 12.66
N THR A 293 1.59 13.19 13.84
CA THR A 293 2.67 12.33 14.34
C THR A 293 2.27 10.86 14.26
N LEU A 294 3.22 9.92 14.30
CA LEU A 294 2.87 8.49 14.40
C LEU A 294 2.12 8.13 15.69
N LEU A 295 2.24 8.93 16.77
CA LEU A 295 1.43 8.75 17.98
C LEU A 295 -0.04 9.14 17.73
N ASP A 296 -0.29 10.24 17.02
CA ASP A 296 -1.64 10.62 16.58
C ASP A 296 -2.27 9.49 15.73
N VAL A 297 -1.50 8.97 14.79
CA VAL A 297 -1.93 7.87 13.92
C VAL A 297 -2.18 6.59 14.72
N SER A 298 -1.29 6.21 15.63
CA SER A 298 -1.46 5.04 16.49
C SER A 298 -2.75 5.15 17.32
N LEU A 299 -3.05 6.33 17.87
CA LEU A 299 -4.31 6.54 18.59
C LEU A 299 -5.51 6.34 17.66
N LEU A 300 -5.55 7.01 16.50
CA LEU A 300 -6.66 6.90 15.55
C LEU A 300 -6.85 5.46 15.08
N MET A 301 -5.77 4.81 14.65
CA MET A 301 -5.82 3.47 14.09
C MET A 301 -6.21 2.40 15.12
N ASN A 302 -5.97 2.65 16.41
CA ASN A 302 -6.39 1.76 17.49
C ASN A 302 -7.72 2.16 18.14
N SER A 303 -8.32 3.31 17.80
CA SER A 303 -9.64 3.71 18.31
C SER A 303 -10.74 2.81 17.72
N PRO A 304 -11.52 2.10 18.56
CA PRO A 304 -12.65 1.31 18.09
C PRO A 304 -13.68 2.12 17.30
N GLU A 305 -13.93 3.35 17.71
CA GLU A 305 -14.90 4.26 17.08
C GLU A 305 -14.45 4.69 15.68
N TYR A 306 -13.18 5.07 15.54
CA TYR A 306 -12.61 5.41 14.23
C TYR A 306 -12.60 4.19 13.29
N GLN A 307 -12.19 3.03 13.80
CA GLN A 307 -12.21 1.78 13.02
C GLN A 307 -13.64 1.38 12.62
N GLU A 308 -14.63 1.58 13.50
CA GLU A 308 -16.03 1.33 13.18
C GLU A 308 -16.54 2.28 12.10
N ALA A 309 -16.23 3.57 12.18
CA ALA A 309 -16.60 4.53 11.14
C ALA A 309 -16.01 4.16 9.77
N GLN A 310 -14.74 3.75 9.74
CA GLN A 310 -14.06 3.28 8.53
C GLN A 310 -14.64 1.96 7.96
N ARG A 311 -15.27 1.13 8.80
CA ARG A 311 -16.01 -0.07 8.33
C ARG A 311 -17.44 0.26 7.90
N LYS A 312 -18.06 1.23 8.56
CA LYS A 312 -19.45 1.62 8.37
C LYS A 312 -19.67 2.37 7.07
N TYR A 313 -18.72 3.21 6.69
CA TYR A 313 -18.87 4.09 5.55
C TYR A 313 -17.89 3.76 4.42
N LYS A 314 -18.36 3.94 3.19
CA LYS A 314 -17.56 4.08 1.98
C LYS A 314 -17.82 5.47 1.38
N THR A 315 -17.07 5.90 0.37
CA THR A 315 -17.37 7.13 -0.37
C THR A 315 -17.49 6.87 -1.86
N ASN A 316 -18.39 7.60 -2.52
CA ASN A 316 -18.44 7.65 -4.00
C ASN A 316 -17.64 8.84 -4.56
N GLY A 317 -17.15 9.70 -3.69
CA GLY A 317 -16.34 10.88 -3.99
C GLY A 317 -14.85 10.62 -3.87
N GLN A 318 -14.10 11.66 -3.51
CA GLN A 318 -12.67 11.52 -3.18
C GLN A 318 -12.48 11.03 -1.74
N THR A 319 -11.50 10.14 -1.54
CA THR A 319 -11.05 9.78 -0.19
C THR A 319 -10.48 11.03 0.51
N ILE A 320 -10.98 11.35 1.70
CA ILE A 320 -10.43 12.42 2.53
C ILE A 320 -9.01 12.06 2.93
N ILE A 321 -8.05 12.96 2.70
CA ILE A 321 -6.68 12.79 3.19
C ILE A 321 -6.52 13.66 4.42
N LEU A 322 -6.44 13.03 5.59
CA LEU A 322 -6.11 13.71 6.83
C LEU A 322 -4.59 13.82 6.93
N SER A 323 -4.02 14.98 6.60
CA SER A 323 -2.57 15.26 6.66
C SER A 323 -2.17 16.18 7.83
N SER A 324 -3.15 16.89 8.40
CA SER A 324 -2.96 17.90 9.43
C SER A 324 -4.15 18.00 10.36
N VAL A 325 -3.94 18.68 11.49
CA VAL A 325 -4.99 18.99 12.47
C VAL A 325 -4.78 20.37 13.08
N PRO A 326 -5.83 21.02 13.62
CA PRO A 326 -5.68 22.26 14.38
C PRO A 326 -4.61 22.13 15.46
N LYS A 327 -3.74 23.15 15.60
CA LYS A 327 -2.68 23.16 16.63
C LYS A 327 -3.20 23.04 18.06
N SER A 328 -4.46 23.42 18.29
CA SER A 328 -5.12 23.30 19.58
C SER A 328 -5.37 21.85 19.99
N ILE A 329 -5.44 20.91 19.04
CA ILE A 329 -5.63 19.47 19.33
C ILE A 329 -4.29 18.89 19.82
N PRO A 330 -4.20 18.45 21.09
CA PRO A 330 -2.98 17.86 21.63
C PRO A 330 -2.61 16.56 20.90
N ILE A 331 -1.32 16.22 20.92
CA ILE A 331 -0.80 14.98 20.32
C ILE A 331 -1.43 13.78 21.01
N ALA A 332 -1.91 12.82 20.20
CA ALA A 332 -2.50 11.57 20.68
C ALA A 332 -3.56 11.78 21.78
N SER A 333 -4.52 12.67 21.51
CA SER A 333 -5.65 12.96 22.40
C SER A 333 -6.99 12.51 21.81
N GLU A 334 -7.99 12.25 22.67
CA GLU A 334 -9.34 11.90 22.25
C GLU A 334 -10.02 12.97 21.37
N GLU A 335 -9.58 14.23 21.47
CA GLU A 335 -10.05 15.31 20.60
C GLU A 335 -9.71 15.05 19.13
N LEU A 336 -8.57 14.40 18.86
CA LEU A 336 -8.18 13.98 17.52
C LEU A 336 -9.19 12.97 16.93
N VAL A 337 -9.61 11.99 17.73
CA VAL A 337 -10.60 10.98 17.30
C VAL A 337 -11.92 11.65 16.94
N LYS A 338 -12.39 12.55 17.80
CA LYS A 338 -13.62 13.32 17.57
C LYS A 338 -13.52 14.19 16.31
N TYR A 339 -12.37 14.82 16.08
CA TYR A 339 -12.12 15.61 14.88
C TYR A 339 -12.13 14.76 13.61
N ALA A 340 -11.43 13.62 13.60
CA ALA A 340 -11.43 12.72 12.44
C ALA A 340 -12.85 12.17 12.15
N LEU A 341 -13.59 11.80 13.19
CA LEU A 341 -14.98 11.36 13.07
C LEU A 341 -15.90 12.47 12.56
N SER A 342 -15.72 13.72 12.99
CA SER A 342 -16.55 14.83 12.50
C SER A 342 -16.29 15.11 11.02
N LEU A 343 -15.05 14.98 10.55
CA LEU A 343 -14.70 15.08 9.13
C LEU A 343 -15.39 13.98 8.31
N ILE A 344 -15.30 12.71 8.75
CA ILE A 344 -16.01 11.58 8.13
C ILE A 344 -17.52 11.84 8.12
N GLU A 345 -18.09 12.27 9.24
CA GLU A 345 -19.52 12.50 9.36
C GLU A 345 -19.99 13.73 8.57
N SER A 346 -19.13 14.71 8.32
CA SER A 346 -19.45 15.87 7.48
C SER A 346 -19.34 15.61 5.98
N ASN A 347 -18.74 14.49 5.57
CA ASN A 347 -18.57 14.18 4.15
C ASN A 347 -19.93 13.90 3.47
N PRO A 348 -20.39 14.74 2.52
CA PRO A 348 -21.67 14.53 1.85
C PRO A 348 -21.65 13.35 0.87
N GLU A 349 -20.47 12.90 0.45
CA GLU A 349 -20.26 11.79 -0.50
C GLU A 349 -20.06 10.44 0.21
N LYS A 350 -20.22 10.39 1.54
CA LYS A 350 -20.17 9.14 2.31
C LYS A 350 -21.47 8.36 2.15
N GLU A 351 -21.37 7.04 2.12
CA GLU A 351 -22.51 6.12 2.08
C GLU A 351 -22.33 5.00 3.09
N LEU A 352 -23.43 4.49 3.62
CA LEU A 352 -23.41 3.27 4.42
C LEU A 352 -23.02 2.08 3.55
N VAL A 353 -22.11 1.25 4.05
CA VAL A 353 -21.84 -0.06 3.45
C VAL A 353 -23.08 -0.93 3.63
N SER A 354 -23.68 -1.36 2.52
CA SER A 354 -24.97 -2.07 2.47
C SER A 354 -24.99 -3.39 3.26
N SER A 355 -23.83 -3.92 3.67
CA SER A 355 -23.67 -5.12 4.49
C SER A 355 -23.34 -4.86 5.98
N PHE A 356 -23.46 -3.63 6.47
CA PHE A 356 -23.07 -3.33 7.87
C PHE A 356 -23.85 -4.12 8.93
N ASN A 357 -25.07 -4.58 8.62
CA ASN A 357 -25.83 -5.48 9.49
C ASN A 357 -25.34 -6.95 9.48
N GLU A 358 -24.49 -7.33 8.51
CA GLU A 358 -23.95 -8.69 8.36
C GLU A 358 -22.51 -8.83 8.90
N LEU A 359 -21.82 -7.70 9.16
CA LEU A 359 -20.45 -7.65 9.69
C LEU A 359 -20.36 -7.80 11.24
N ARG A 360 -21.51 -7.99 11.92
CA ARG A 360 -21.61 -8.23 13.36
C ARG A 360 -21.68 -9.71 13.77
N MET A 361 -21.39 -10.65 12.87
CA MET A 361 -21.29 -12.09 13.19
C MET A 361 -19.87 -12.60 13.13
#